data_AF-A0A0H3HZ79-F1
#
_entry.id   AF-A0A0H3HZ79-F1
#
_cell.length_a   1.000
_cell.length_b   1.000
_cell.length_c   1.000
_cell.angle_alpha   90.00
_cell.angle_beta   90.00
_cell.angle_gamma   90.00
#
_symmetry.space_group_name_H-M   'P 1'
#
loop_
_entity.id
_entity.type
_entity.pdbx_description
1 polymer ?
#
loop_
_entity_poly.entity_id
_entity_poly.type
_entity_poly.pdbx_seq_one_letter_code
_entity_poly.pdbx_strand_id
1 'polypeptide(L)'
;MKFNCIAATILAAVAADATAAGACLNGSTIASTTRAPLVARQGSVFSSTLYDPAITSNNRTHNPVMLTVQVTNNGRPVAGCDVAWQPRGAGGASGWLFPASASTDANGIASAWWVAGSGAAQTAVASIRRFDGTTQGVAIGGSAQPHATRANSIHLNYEPASDWTAFRVDVTPEALAPTTYWEAIGWPGAYTGIQSIDGKQNGLVLFSVWDVNGKSPQIIAKGPGVDCTQFGGEGTGYKCAKRHAPVAGRTYRFMASIAPVAGQNQTDYSVWFTDTSTNARELIATLRYQKAVQSANYANSFVEDWATQGASCLGATQRAGQYGNVWALDRASAQWRAVKRASTSAVYTPDHNEVCSNYQFSVVNGRFRMSTGGHAVGQPLNLPNGPKSFPLTLP
;
A
#
# COMPACT_ATOMS: atom_id res chain seq x y z
N MET A 1 -32.16 -0.83 74.77
CA MET A 1 -30.87 -0.26 74.33
C MET A 1 -31.10 0.42 72.99
N LYS A 2 -30.71 1.70 72.91
CA LYS A 2 -30.87 2.57 71.74
C LYS A 2 -29.89 2.14 70.64
N PHE A 3 -30.34 2.04 69.39
CA PHE A 3 -29.45 2.10 68.24
C PHE A 3 -29.85 3.31 67.38
N ASN A 4 -28.87 4.19 67.18
CA ASN A 4 -29.00 5.47 66.53
C ASN A 4 -29.24 5.31 65.03
N CYS A 5 -30.18 6.09 64.49
CA CYS A 5 -30.21 6.48 63.09
C CYS A 5 -28.91 7.22 62.73
N ILE A 6 -28.21 6.77 61.70
CA ILE A 6 -27.24 7.58 60.97
C ILE A 6 -27.85 7.83 59.60
N ALA A 7 -28.08 9.11 59.31
CA ALA A 7 -28.52 9.60 58.02
C ALA A 7 -27.46 9.27 56.95
N ALA A 8 -27.84 8.46 55.97
CA ALA A 8 -27.06 8.29 54.74
C ALA A 8 -27.38 9.45 53.82
N THR A 9 -26.49 10.43 53.79
CA THR A 9 -26.51 11.54 52.85
C THR A 9 -26.52 11.02 51.42
N ILE A 10 -27.50 11.44 50.65
CA ILE A 10 -27.63 11.25 49.21
C ILE A 10 -26.40 11.88 48.54
N LEU A 11 -25.46 11.06 48.05
CA LEU A 11 -24.68 11.44 46.87
C LEU A 11 -25.41 10.88 45.66
N ALA A 12 -26.19 11.75 45.02
CA ALA A 12 -26.61 11.51 43.65
C ALA A 12 -25.35 11.21 42.84
N ALA A 13 -25.29 10.02 42.25
CA ALA A 13 -24.32 9.72 41.23
C ALA A 13 -24.53 10.75 40.12
N VAL A 14 -23.65 11.75 40.08
CA VAL A 14 -23.49 12.62 38.92
C VAL A 14 -23.22 11.67 37.77
N ALA A 15 -24.18 11.57 36.85
CA ALA A 15 -23.93 10.97 35.55
C ALA A 15 -22.65 11.63 35.05
N ALA A 16 -21.60 10.84 34.87
CA ALA A 16 -20.42 11.32 34.18
C ALA A 16 -20.90 11.70 32.78
N ASP A 17 -21.12 13.01 32.57
CA ASP A 17 -21.23 13.58 31.24
C ASP A 17 -20.02 13.06 30.49
N ALA A 18 -20.27 12.25 29.46
CA ALA A 18 -19.29 12.01 28.43
C ALA A 18 -18.99 13.39 27.84
N THR A 19 -17.98 14.07 28.37
CA THR A 19 -17.47 15.31 27.80
C THR A 19 -17.18 15.01 26.34
N ALA A 20 -18.05 15.53 25.48
CA ALA A 20 -17.78 16.24 24.24
C ALA A 20 -16.29 16.41 23.87
N ALA A 21 -15.52 15.32 23.78
CA ALA A 21 -14.21 15.35 23.18
C ALA A 21 -14.42 15.77 21.72
N GLY A 22 -13.79 16.88 21.34
CA GLY A 22 -13.84 17.39 19.97
C GLY A 22 -14.94 18.41 19.64
N ALA A 23 -15.92 18.65 20.51
CA ALA A 23 -16.93 19.67 20.21
C ALA A 23 -16.34 21.09 20.31
N CYS A 24 -16.77 21.97 19.42
CA CYS A 24 -16.25 23.32 19.31
C CYS A 24 -17.07 24.30 20.17
N LEU A 25 -16.46 25.40 20.62
CA LEU A 25 -17.16 26.43 21.40
C LEU A 25 -18.45 26.91 20.70
N ASN A 26 -19.51 27.18 21.45
CA ASN A 26 -20.74 27.75 20.89
C ASN A 26 -20.44 29.09 20.21
N GLY A 27 -21.05 29.33 19.05
CA GLY A 27 -20.72 30.48 18.19
C GLY A 27 -19.48 30.33 17.31
N SER A 28 -18.71 29.24 17.44
CA SER A 28 -17.59 28.97 16.52
C SER A 28 -18.06 28.84 15.08
N THR A 29 -17.30 29.35 14.11
CA THR A 29 -17.57 29.23 12.68
C THR A 29 -16.40 28.55 11.99
N ILE A 30 -16.69 27.84 10.89
CA ILE A 30 -15.69 27.19 10.04
C ILE A 30 -15.71 27.84 8.66
N ALA A 31 -14.54 28.10 8.09
CA ALA A 31 -14.37 28.56 6.73
C ALA A 31 -13.22 27.82 6.04
N SER A 32 -13.35 27.60 4.73
CA SER A 32 -12.25 27.10 3.92
C SER A 32 -11.19 28.18 3.77
N THR A 33 -9.95 27.81 4.02
CA THR A 33 -8.77 28.64 3.71
C THR A 33 -8.03 28.12 2.48
N THR A 34 -8.54 27.06 1.85
CA THR A 34 -8.00 26.51 0.59
C THR A 34 -8.31 27.47 -0.55
N ARG A 35 -7.28 28.07 -1.14
CA ARG A 35 -7.43 29.07 -2.23
C ARG A 35 -6.99 28.58 -3.61
N ALA A 36 -6.18 27.53 -3.65
CA ALA A 36 -5.71 26.99 -4.92
C ALA A 36 -6.89 26.41 -5.72
N PRO A 37 -6.83 26.44 -7.07
CA PRO A 37 -7.71 25.59 -7.86
C PRO A 37 -7.49 24.14 -7.45
N LEU A 38 -8.56 23.34 -7.47
CA LEU A 38 -8.51 21.93 -7.12
C LEU A 38 -8.88 21.12 -8.36
N VAL A 39 -7.84 20.59 -9.01
CA VAL A 39 -7.95 19.72 -10.18
C VAL A 39 -7.24 18.40 -9.90
N ALA A 40 -7.74 17.30 -10.45
CA ALA A 40 -7.17 15.97 -10.25
C ALA A 40 -7.35 15.07 -11.45
N ARG A 41 -6.56 13.99 -11.50
CA ARG A 41 -6.98 12.79 -12.21
C ARG A 41 -7.83 11.94 -11.28
N GLN A 42 -8.82 11.23 -11.82
CA GLN A 42 -9.63 10.30 -11.03
C GLN A 42 -8.71 9.28 -10.33
N GLY A 43 -8.81 9.19 -8.99
CA GLY A 43 -7.96 8.36 -8.14
C GLY A 43 -6.64 9.00 -7.68
N SER A 44 -6.28 10.19 -8.17
CA SER A 44 -5.13 10.97 -7.67
C SER A 44 -5.55 11.94 -6.56
N VAL A 45 -4.59 12.42 -5.78
CA VAL A 45 -4.83 13.53 -4.85
C VAL A 45 -5.11 14.82 -5.64
N PHE A 46 -6.01 15.66 -5.14
CA PHE A 46 -6.27 16.99 -5.71
C PHE A 46 -5.02 17.87 -5.65
N SER A 47 -4.83 18.63 -6.71
CA SER A 47 -3.61 19.38 -7.01
C SER A 47 -3.97 20.78 -7.54
N SER A 48 -3.03 21.72 -7.44
CA SER A 48 -3.18 23.07 -8.02
C SER A 48 -3.04 23.07 -9.54
N THR A 49 -2.46 22.02 -10.10
CA THR A 49 -2.30 21.81 -11.54
C THR A 49 -2.75 20.40 -11.92
N LEU A 50 -3.28 20.24 -13.12
CA LEU A 50 -3.74 18.93 -13.59
C LEU A 50 -2.54 18.11 -14.05
N TYR A 51 -2.37 16.91 -13.49
CA TYR A 51 -1.34 15.97 -13.94
C TYR A 51 -1.47 15.66 -15.44
N ASP A 52 -0.38 15.84 -16.18
CA ASP A 52 -0.27 15.51 -17.60
C ASP A 52 0.51 14.18 -17.78
N PRO A 53 -0.16 13.06 -18.11
CA PRO A 53 0.48 11.77 -18.29
C PRO A 53 1.36 11.68 -19.55
N ALA A 54 1.31 12.67 -20.45
CA ALA A 54 2.17 12.70 -21.64
C ALA A 54 3.63 13.05 -21.30
N ILE A 55 3.90 13.62 -20.12
CA ILE A 55 5.24 13.98 -19.67
C ILE A 55 5.81 12.82 -18.85
N THR A 56 6.79 12.11 -19.41
CA THR A 56 7.37 10.89 -18.84
C THR A 56 8.70 11.09 -18.13
N SER A 57 9.17 12.34 -17.99
CA SER A 57 10.41 12.67 -17.31
C SER A 57 10.33 14.07 -16.70
N ASN A 58 10.75 14.21 -15.44
CA ASN A 58 10.71 15.47 -14.69
C ASN A 58 9.32 16.13 -14.71
N ASN A 59 8.27 15.33 -14.60
CA ASN A 59 6.89 15.79 -14.66
C ASN A 59 6.51 16.56 -13.39
N ARG A 60 6.34 17.87 -13.53
CA ARG A 60 5.99 18.81 -12.43
C ARG A 60 4.53 19.29 -12.48
N THR A 61 3.70 18.62 -13.28
CA THR A 61 2.29 19.01 -13.46
C THR A 61 1.38 18.50 -12.34
N HIS A 62 1.89 17.65 -11.45
CA HIS A 62 1.20 17.22 -10.23
C HIS A 62 1.75 17.93 -9.00
N ASN A 63 0.99 18.89 -8.48
CA ASN A 63 1.30 19.71 -7.32
C ASN A 63 0.21 19.56 -6.24
N PRO A 64 0.22 18.46 -5.46
CA PRO A 64 -0.81 18.14 -4.49
C PRO A 64 -1.11 19.29 -3.53
N VAL A 65 -2.40 19.56 -3.31
CA VAL A 65 -2.89 20.58 -2.39
C VAL A 65 -3.58 19.89 -1.22
N MET A 66 -3.10 20.17 -0.01
CA MET A 66 -3.81 19.79 1.20
C MET A 66 -4.96 20.77 1.42
N LEU A 67 -6.16 20.26 1.65
CA LEU A 67 -7.30 21.10 2.02
C LEU A 67 -7.04 21.66 3.42
N THR A 68 -7.30 22.94 3.60
CA THR A 68 -7.21 23.64 4.87
C THR A 68 -8.52 24.37 5.17
N VAL A 69 -8.93 24.30 6.44
CA VAL A 69 -10.02 25.08 7.01
C VAL A 69 -9.53 25.78 8.27
N GLN A 70 -10.19 26.88 8.63
CA GLN A 70 -9.95 27.55 9.90
C GLN A 70 -11.26 27.66 10.70
N VAL A 71 -11.17 27.33 11.98
CA VAL A 71 -12.25 27.51 12.95
C VAL A 71 -11.93 28.72 13.81
N THR A 72 -12.89 29.64 13.89
CA THR A 72 -12.78 30.84 14.71
C THR A 72 -14.01 31.03 15.58
N ASN A 73 -13.86 31.72 16.71
CA ASN A 73 -14.95 32.18 17.54
C ASN A 73 -14.72 33.66 17.82
N ASN A 74 -15.67 34.52 17.44
CA ASN A 74 -15.53 35.97 17.50
C ASN A 74 -14.20 36.48 16.86
N GLY A 75 -13.84 35.89 15.71
CA GLY A 75 -12.63 36.24 14.96
C GLY A 75 -11.32 35.70 15.55
N ARG A 76 -11.35 34.97 16.68
CA ARG A 76 -10.16 34.35 17.28
C ARG A 76 -10.07 32.86 16.94
N PRO A 77 -8.88 32.33 16.66
CA PRO A 77 -8.66 30.90 16.46
C PRO A 77 -9.21 30.02 17.59
N VAL A 78 -9.76 28.86 17.24
CA VAL A 78 -10.21 27.83 18.20
C VAL A 78 -9.39 26.56 18.02
N ALA A 79 -8.51 26.27 18.98
CA ALA A 79 -7.72 25.03 19.00
C ALA A 79 -8.51 23.85 19.60
N GLY A 80 -8.16 22.62 19.21
CA GLY A 80 -8.75 21.40 19.76
C GLY A 80 -10.20 21.14 19.36
N CYS A 81 -10.71 21.83 18.33
CA CYS A 81 -12.03 21.62 17.76
C CYS A 81 -11.95 20.54 16.68
N ASP A 82 -12.74 19.47 16.80
CA ASP A 82 -12.75 18.38 15.81
C ASP A 82 -13.40 18.82 14.52
N VAL A 83 -12.79 18.41 13.41
CA VAL A 83 -13.32 18.66 12.06
C VAL A 83 -13.60 17.34 11.38
N ALA A 84 -14.88 17.11 11.08
CA ALA A 84 -15.31 15.97 10.29
C ALA A 84 -15.20 16.29 8.80
N TRP A 85 -14.55 15.40 8.05
CA TRP A 85 -14.32 15.52 6.60
C TRP A 85 -15.11 14.45 5.86
N GLN A 86 -15.99 14.85 4.94
CA GLN A 86 -16.83 13.92 4.19
C GLN A 86 -16.98 14.35 2.72
N PRO A 87 -16.91 13.42 1.76
CA PRO A 87 -17.27 13.69 0.37
C PRO A 87 -18.79 13.85 0.25
N ARG A 88 -19.26 14.74 -0.63
CA ARG A 88 -20.69 14.89 -0.94
C ARG A 88 -21.07 14.03 -2.16
N GLY A 89 -22.06 13.16 -2.00
CA GLY A 89 -22.59 12.31 -3.08
C GLY A 89 -22.41 10.82 -2.81
N ALA A 90 -23.11 9.99 -3.59
CA ALA A 90 -23.08 8.54 -3.45
C ALA A 90 -21.90 7.88 -4.20
N GLY A 91 -21.56 6.64 -3.81
CA GLY A 91 -20.77 5.72 -4.64
C GLY A 91 -19.32 6.12 -4.92
N GLY A 92 -18.69 6.93 -4.05
CA GLY A 92 -17.29 7.36 -4.22
C GLY A 92 -17.06 8.39 -5.32
N ALA A 93 -18.12 9.01 -5.86
CA ALA A 93 -18.01 9.99 -6.95
C ALA A 93 -17.19 11.24 -6.55
N SER A 94 -17.34 11.71 -5.31
CA SER A 94 -16.57 12.83 -4.73
C SER A 94 -15.33 12.37 -3.96
N GLY A 95 -14.92 11.13 -4.15
CA GLY A 95 -13.64 10.62 -3.66
C GLY A 95 -13.59 10.37 -2.16
N TRP A 96 -12.39 10.49 -1.60
CA TRP A 96 -12.07 10.10 -0.22
C TRP A 96 -11.20 11.16 0.45
N LEU A 97 -11.47 11.44 1.73
CA LEU A 97 -10.77 12.43 2.53
C LEU A 97 -9.94 11.75 3.60
N PHE A 98 -8.70 12.21 3.77
CA PHE A 98 -7.74 11.70 4.73
C PHE A 98 -7.26 12.85 5.60
N PRO A 99 -7.88 13.06 6.78
CA PRO A 99 -7.49 14.11 7.71
C PRO A 99 -6.02 13.97 8.13
N ALA A 100 -5.28 15.08 8.12
CA ALA A 100 -3.91 15.13 8.66
C ALA A 100 -3.91 15.19 10.20
N SER A 101 -4.98 15.74 10.78
CA SER A 101 -5.27 15.75 12.21
C SER A 101 -6.79 15.61 12.44
N ALA A 102 -7.18 15.10 13.61
CA ALA A 102 -8.58 15.02 14.01
C ALA A 102 -9.14 16.40 14.41
N SER A 103 -8.31 17.21 15.06
CA SER A 103 -8.68 18.50 15.64
C SER A 103 -7.84 19.65 15.08
N THR A 104 -8.34 20.87 15.25
CA THR A 104 -7.63 22.10 14.90
C THR A 104 -6.40 22.33 15.77
N ASP A 105 -5.35 22.91 15.17
CA ASP A 105 -4.13 23.34 15.85
C ASP A 105 -4.33 24.65 16.65
N ALA A 106 -3.24 25.19 17.21
CA ALA A 106 -3.25 26.45 17.96
C ALA A 106 -3.77 27.66 17.17
N ASN A 107 -3.69 27.62 15.83
CA ASN A 107 -4.17 28.66 14.92
C ASN A 107 -5.59 28.38 14.42
N GLY A 108 -6.26 27.36 14.98
CA GLY A 108 -7.60 26.95 14.59
C GLY A 108 -7.64 26.25 13.24
N ILE A 109 -6.49 25.76 12.74
CA ILE A 109 -6.39 25.15 11.42
C ILE A 109 -6.53 23.64 11.51
N ALA A 110 -7.37 23.07 10.66
CA ALA A 110 -7.42 21.63 10.40
C ALA A 110 -7.21 21.38 8.91
N SER A 111 -6.64 20.23 8.57
CA SER A 111 -6.27 19.91 7.19
C SER A 111 -6.58 18.47 6.79
N ALA A 112 -6.80 18.24 5.50
CA ALA A 112 -7.02 16.91 4.95
C ALA A 112 -6.50 16.78 3.52
N TRP A 113 -5.99 15.59 3.17
CA TRP A 113 -5.78 15.21 1.79
C TRP A 113 -7.09 14.76 1.16
N TRP A 114 -7.31 15.11 -0.10
CA TRP A 114 -8.50 14.71 -0.85
C TRP A 114 -8.08 13.94 -2.09
N VAL A 115 -8.44 12.66 -2.14
CA VAL A 115 -8.26 11.80 -3.32
C VAL A 115 -9.53 11.87 -4.15
N ALA A 116 -9.38 12.19 -5.43
CA ALA A 116 -10.49 12.34 -6.36
C ALA A 116 -11.20 11.02 -6.63
N GLY A 117 -12.53 11.07 -6.62
CA GLY A 117 -13.41 10.01 -7.06
C GLY A 117 -13.57 9.92 -8.57
N SER A 118 -14.62 9.23 -9.01
CA SER A 118 -14.95 9.05 -10.43
C SER A 118 -15.77 10.20 -11.04
N GLY A 119 -16.30 11.12 -10.23
CA GLY A 119 -17.12 12.24 -10.71
C GLY A 119 -16.29 13.37 -11.35
N ALA A 120 -16.84 14.05 -12.36
CA ALA A 120 -16.16 15.17 -13.01
C ALA A 120 -16.13 16.44 -12.13
N ALA A 121 -17.25 16.76 -11.48
CA ALA A 121 -17.32 17.78 -10.44
C ALA A 121 -17.49 17.07 -9.09
N GLN A 122 -16.67 17.45 -8.11
CA GLN A 122 -16.61 16.81 -6.82
C GLN A 122 -16.72 17.86 -5.71
N THR A 123 -17.20 17.44 -4.55
CA THR A 123 -17.30 18.33 -3.40
C THR A 123 -16.88 17.60 -2.13
N ALA A 124 -15.89 18.16 -1.44
CA ALA A 124 -15.55 17.82 -0.07
C ALA A 124 -16.30 18.75 0.89
N VAL A 125 -16.69 18.25 2.05
CA VAL A 125 -17.31 19.02 3.11
C VAL A 125 -16.50 18.84 4.39
N ALA A 126 -16.05 19.94 4.95
CA ALA A 126 -15.48 20.00 6.29
C ALA A 126 -16.51 20.57 7.24
N SER A 127 -16.73 19.95 8.40
CA SER A 127 -17.77 20.35 9.33
C SER A 127 -17.34 20.28 10.77
N ILE A 128 -17.88 21.20 11.57
CA ILE A 128 -17.72 21.25 13.02
C ILE A 128 -19.06 20.97 13.70
N ARG A 129 -19.01 20.40 14.90
CA ARG A 129 -20.13 20.28 15.82
C ARG A 129 -19.83 21.09 17.08
N ARG A 130 -20.79 21.88 17.54
CA ARG A 130 -20.65 22.70 18.75
C ARG A 130 -21.18 21.99 19.99
N PHE A 131 -20.86 22.51 21.18
CA PHE A 131 -21.36 21.95 22.45
C PHE A 131 -22.89 21.98 22.55
N ASP A 132 -23.55 22.97 21.96
CA ASP A 132 -25.03 23.03 21.86
C ASP A 132 -25.64 22.01 20.87
N GLY A 133 -24.81 21.20 20.20
CA GLY A 133 -25.24 20.19 19.24
C GLY A 133 -25.41 20.72 17.80
N THR A 134 -25.34 22.04 17.57
CA THR A 134 -25.44 22.59 16.22
C THR A 134 -24.20 22.28 15.38
N THR A 135 -24.40 22.12 14.08
CA THR A 135 -23.32 21.84 13.12
C THR A 135 -23.18 22.95 12.09
N GLN A 136 -21.97 23.19 11.62
CA GLN A 136 -21.71 24.03 10.45
C GLN A 136 -20.72 23.33 9.54
N GLY A 137 -21.01 23.33 8.24
CA GLY A 137 -20.12 22.80 7.21
C GLY A 137 -19.69 23.87 6.22
N VAL A 138 -18.52 23.68 5.63
CA VAL A 138 -18.04 24.42 4.46
C VAL A 138 -17.77 23.43 3.33
N ALA A 139 -18.31 23.75 2.15
CA ALA A 139 -18.09 22.97 0.94
C ALA A 139 -16.85 23.47 0.19
N ILE A 140 -16.04 22.54 -0.30
CA ILE A 140 -14.85 22.79 -1.10
C ILE A 140 -15.04 22.04 -2.42
N GLY A 141 -15.07 22.76 -3.53
CA GLY A 141 -15.29 22.21 -4.87
C GLY A 141 -13.98 21.87 -5.57
N GLY A 142 -14.00 20.80 -6.37
CA GLY A 142 -12.89 20.42 -7.25
C GLY A 142 -13.39 19.74 -8.52
N SER A 143 -12.54 19.66 -9.53
CA SER A 143 -12.83 18.92 -10.76
C SER A 143 -11.83 17.81 -11.02
N ALA A 144 -12.30 16.68 -11.55
CA ALA A 144 -11.44 15.54 -11.86
C ALA A 144 -11.66 15.06 -13.29
N GLN A 145 -10.59 14.59 -13.92
CA GLN A 145 -10.62 14.04 -15.27
C GLN A 145 -10.08 12.61 -15.29
N PRO A 146 -10.62 11.72 -16.14
CA PRO A 146 -10.00 10.42 -16.37
C PRO A 146 -8.63 10.58 -17.04
N HIS A 147 -7.80 9.54 -16.92
CA HIS A 147 -6.66 9.29 -17.80
C HIS A 147 -6.41 7.79 -17.81
N ALA A 148 -6.11 7.23 -18.98
CA ALA A 148 -5.85 5.81 -19.09
C ALA A 148 -4.58 5.45 -18.32
N THR A 149 -4.72 4.55 -17.34
CA THR A 149 -3.60 4.05 -16.55
C THR A 149 -3.97 2.71 -15.91
N ARG A 150 -2.95 2.01 -15.40
CA ARG A 150 -3.06 0.75 -14.68
C ARG A 150 -3.18 0.97 -13.18
N ALA A 151 -3.35 -0.10 -12.41
CA ALA A 151 -3.25 0.00 -10.96
C ALA A 151 -1.80 0.21 -10.53
N ASN A 152 -1.57 0.98 -9.47
CA ASN A 152 -0.22 1.27 -8.99
C ASN A 152 0.46 0.00 -8.47
N SER A 153 1.75 -0.14 -8.77
CA SER A 153 2.58 -1.14 -8.10
C SER A 153 2.76 -0.78 -6.63
N ILE A 154 2.60 -1.79 -5.76
CA ILE A 154 2.69 -1.63 -4.30
C ILE A 154 3.54 -2.72 -3.68
N HIS A 155 4.28 -2.37 -2.62
CA HIS A 155 5.30 -3.22 -2.04
C HIS A 155 5.15 -3.40 -0.52
N LEU A 156 5.57 -4.57 -0.05
CA LEU A 156 5.93 -4.85 1.34
C LEU A 156 7.44 -5.05 1.41
N ASN A 157 8.12 -4.27 2.24
CA ASN A 157 9.54 -4.38 2.48
C ASN A 157 9.74 -5.01 3.86
N TYR A 158 10.14 -6.27 3.90
CA TYR A 158 10.29 -7.04 5.13
C TYR A 158 11.46 -6.53 5.97
N GLU A 159 11.31 -6.61 7.29
CA GLU A 159 12.34 -6.22 8.27
C GLU A 159 12.90 -7.46 8.99
N PRO A 160 13.77 -8.27 8.33
CA PRO A 160 14.43 -9.38 9.01
C PRO A 160 15.37 -8.87 10.09
N ALA A 161 15.45 -9.59 11.21
CA ALA A 161 16.30 -9.19 12.36
C ALA A 161 17.81 -9.34 12.08
N SER A 162 18.18 -10.04 11.01
CA SER A 162 19.55 -10.36 10.64
C SER A 162 19.67 -10.57 9.14
N ASP A 163 20.90 -10.55 8.64
CA ASP A 163 21.27 -11.12 7.36
C ASP A 163 20.78 -12.56 7.21
N TRP A 164 20.33 -12.91 6.01
CA TRP A 164 19.73 -14.22 5.71
C TRP A 164 20.35 -14.89 4.48
N THR A 165 20.35 -16.22 4.48
CA THR A 165 20.79 -17.09 3.37
C THR A 165 19.66 -17.89 2.73
N ALA A 166 18.51 -17.97 3.39
CA ALA A 166 17.26 -18.40 2.78
C ALA A 166 16.09 -17.56 3.28
N PHE A 167 15.08 -17.39 2.45
CA PHE A 167 13.86 -16.65 2.79
C PHE A 167 12.65 -17.42 2.29
N ARG A 168 11.56 -17.41 3.07
CA ARG A 168 10.33 -18.11 2.74
C ARG A 168 9.11 -17.25 3.05
N VAL A 169 8.14 -17.27 2.16
CA VAL A 169 6.86 -16.58 2.31
C VAL A 169 5.73 -17.41 1.73
N ASP A 170 4.57 -17.36 2.37
CA ASP A 170 3.32 -17.90 1.85
C ASP A 170 2.51 -16.75 1.22
N VAL A 171 2.17 -16.87 -0.06
CA VAL A 171 1.41 -15.90 -0.86
C VAL A 171 0.03 -16.46 -1.18
N THR A 172 -1.01 -15.66 -1.00
CA THR A 172 -2.41 -16.02 -1.30
C THR A 172 -3.04 -14.93 -2.15
N PRO A 173 -3.14 -15.12 -3.48
CA PRO A 173 -3.94 -14.24 -4.33
C PRO A 173 -5.40 -14.28 -3.90
N GLU A 174 -6.03 -13.14 -3.61
CA GLU A 174 -7.44 -13.13 -3.17
C GLU A 174 -8.41 -13.27 -4.33
N ALA A 175 -8.00 -12.80 -5.52
CA ALA A 175 -8.72 -12.92 -6.79
C ALA A 175 -7.72 -13.02 -7.93
N LEU A 176 -8.12 -13.61 -9.07
CA LEU A 176 -7.30 -13.68 -10.27
C LEU A 176 -7.60 -12.48 -11.17
N ALA A 177 -7.14 -11.29 -10.78
CA ALA A 177 -7.16 -10.16 -11.69
C ALA A 177 -6.24 -10.45 -12.89
N PRO A 178 -6.58 -10.01 -14.12
CA PRO A 178 -5.70 -10.16 -15.27
C PRO A 178 -4.43 -9.34 -15.08
N THR A 179 -3.41 -9.71 -15.83
CA THR A 179 -2.11 -9.05 -15.90
C THR A 179 -1.51 -8.72 -14.53
N THR A 180 -1.67 -9.64 -13.56
CA THR A 180 -1.29 -9.40 -12.17
C THR A 180 -0.12 -10.26 -11.76
N TYR A 181 0.93 -9.63 -11.26
CA TYR A 181 2.06 -10.33 -10.66
C TYR A 181 2.03 -10.14 -9.14
N TRP A 182 1.85 -11.25 -8.41
CA TRP A 182 2.10 -11.29 -6.97
C TRP A 182 3.53 -11.77 -6.77
N GLU A 183 4.46 -10.82 -6.76
CA GLU A 183 5.85 -11.10 -6.38
C GLU A 183 5.87 -11.58 -4.94
N ALA A 184 6.44 -12.77 -4.73
CA ALA A 184 6.58 -13.38 -3.43
C ALA A 184 7.83 -12.86 -2.73
N ILE A 185 8.99 -12.94 -3.38
CA ILE A 185 10.27 -12.55 -2.78
C ILE A 185 11.08 -11.79 -3.82
N GLY A 186 11.43 -10.55 -3.52
CA GLY A 186 12.50 -9.78 -4.17
C GLY A 186 13.73 -9.72 -3.27
N TRP A 187 14.92 -9.87 -3.86
CA TRP A 187 16.22 -9.80 -3.16
C TRP A 187 17.33 -9.35 -4.13
N PRO A 188 18.60 -9.20 -3.71
CA PRO A 188 19.66 -8.66 -4.56
C PRO A 188 19.76 -9.30 -5.95
N GLY A 189 19.30 -8.56 -6.96
CA GLY A 189 19.39 -8.95 -8.37
C GLY A 189 18.46 -10.08 -8.77
N ALA A 190 17.38 -10.35 -8.01
CA ALA A 190 16.46 -11.43 -8.34
C ALA A 190 15.05 -11.24 -7.73
N TYR A 191 14.07 -11.89 -8.33
CA TYR A 191 12.71 -11.98 -7.79
C TYR A 191 12.03 -13.30 -8.14
N THR A 192 11.02 -13.70 -7.37
CA THR A 192 10.13 -14.81 -7.68
C THR A 192 8.70 -14.55 -7.24
N GLY A 193 7.72 -15.16 -7.90
CA GLY A 193 6.31 -15.02 -7.56
C GLY A 193 5.39 -15.79 -8.50
N ILE A 194 4.11 -15.42 -8.47
CA ILE A 194 3.05 -16.04 -9.28
C ILE A 194 2.29 -14.99 -10.08
N GLN A 195 1.98 -15.31 -11.32
CA GLN A 195 1.29 -14.44 -12.28
C GLN A 195 -0.10 -14.98 -12.61
N SER A 196 -1.06 -14.07 -12.74
CA SER A 196 -2.35 -14.29 -13.44
C SER A 196 -2.31 -13.54 -14.75
N ILE A 197 -2.47 -14.25 -15.87
CA ILE A 197 -2.31 -13.68 -17.22
C ILE A 197 -3.60 -12.98 -17.68
N ASP A 198 -4.69 -13.73 -17.84
CA ASP A 198 -5.98 -13.22 -18.34
C ASP A 198 -7.11 -13.34 -17.31
N GLY A 199 -6.75 -13.54 -16.04
CA GLY A 199 -7.69 -13.73 -14.94
C GLY A 199 -8.29 -15.15 -14.85
N LYS A 200 -7.76 -16.10 -15.62
CA LYS A 200 -8.12 -17.51 -15.54
C LYS A 200 -7.03 -18.33 -14.85
N GLN A 201 -7.27 -19.61 -14.68
CA GLN A 201 -6.33 -20.55 -14.06
C GLN A 201 -5.26 -21.03 -15.06
N ASN A 202 -4.51 -20.09 -15.64
CA ASN A 202 -3.52 -20.31 -16.70
C ASN A 202 -2.26 -19.41 -16.51
N GLY A 203 -1.85 -19.28 -15.26
CA GLY A 203 -0.75 -18.44 -14.82
C GLY A 203 0.65 -19.00 -15.00
N LEU A 204 1.61 -18.29 -14.43
CA LEU A 204 3.01 -18.67 -14.39
C LEU A 204 3.55 -18.55 -12.97
N VAL A 205 4.37 -19.51 -12.55
CA VAL A 205 5.34 -19.30 -11.48
C VAL A 205 6.62 -18.79 -12.14
N LEU A 206 7.17 -17.68 -11.66
CA LEU A 206 8.30 -16.99 -12.27
C LEU A 206 9.47 -16.87 -11.29
N PHE A 207 10.69 -17.01 -11.78
CA PHE A 207 11.93 -16.69 -11.07
C PHE A 207 12.89 -16.00 -12.05
N SER A 208 13.30 -14.78 -11.76
CA SER A 208 14.20 -13.99 -12.60
C SER A 208 15.45 -13.56 -11.86
N VAL A 209 16.56 -13.46 -12.58
CA VAL A 209 17.84 -12.92 -12.11
C VAL A 209 18.40 -11.97 -13.17
N TRP A 210 18.81 -10.77 -12.77
CA TRP A 210 19.38 -9.77 -13.69
C TRP A 210 20.84 -10.05 -14.03
N ASP A 211 21.28 -9.49 -15.15
CA ASP A 211 22.67 -9.42 -15.56
C ASP A 211 23.50 -8.56 -14.60
N VAL A 212 24.79 -8.86 -14.47
CA VAL A 212 25.76 -8.01 -13.76
C VAL A 212 26.84 -7.59 -14.73
N ASN A 213 26.98 -6.28 -14.97
CA ASN A 213 28.00 -5.72 -15.87
C ASN A 213 28.02 -6.42 -17.25
N GLY A 214 26.83 -6.64 -17.82
CA GLY A 214 26.65 -7.31 -19.12
C GLY A 214 26.84 -8.83 -19.11
N LYS A 215 26.99 -9.46 -17.93
CA LYS A 215 27.09 -10.92 -17.81
C LYS A 215 25.78 -11.52 -17.33
N SER A 216 25.22 -12.40 -18.15
CA SER A 216 23.98 -13.09 -17.80
C SER A 216 24.14 -14.21 -16.78
N PRO A 217 23.10 -14.48 -15.97
CA PRO A 217 23.08 -15.64 -15.09
C PRO A 217 23.22 -16.94 -15.87
N GLN A 218 23.89 -17.94 -15.28
CA GLN A 218 23.98 -19.28 -15.87
C GLN A 218 22.88 -20.18 -15.30
N ILE A 219 22.26 -21.00 -16.14
CA ILE A 219 21.28 -21.98 -15.69
C ILE A 219 22.03 -23.21 -15.16
N ILE A 220 22.00 -23.42 -13.84
CA ILE A 220 22.68 -24.55 -13.19
C ILE A 220 21.76 -25.77 -13.08
N ALA A 221 20.49 -25.52 -12.74
CA ALA A 221 19.47 -26.55 -12.66
C ALA A 221 18.08 -25.94 -12.93
N LYS A 222 17.15 -26.76 -13.40
CA LYS A 222 15.73 -26.37 -13.51
C LYS A 222 14.83 -27.56 -13.22
N GLY A 223 13.65 -27.30 -12.66
CA GLY A 223 12.67 -28.34 -12.40
C GLY A 223 11.99 -28.88 -13.68
N PRO A 224 11.27 -30.01 -13.55
CA PRO A 224 10.44 -30.53 -14.64
C PRO A 224 9.39 -29.51 -15.10
N GLY A 225 9.29 -29.30 -16.42
CA GLY A 225 8.34 -28.37 -17.03
C GLY A 225 8.65 -26.88 -16.83
N VAL A 226 9.88 -26.55 -16.38
CA VAL A 226 10.36 -25.17 -16.29
C VAL A 226 11.10 -24.79 -17.57
N ASP A 227 10.74 -23.65 -18.14
CA ASP A 227 11.40 -23.06 -19.31
C ASP A 227 12.17 -21.81 -18.89
N CYS A 228 13.41 -21.68 -19.33
CA CYS A 228 14.27 -20.54 -19.01
C CYS A 228 14.65 -19.78 -20.27
N THR A 229 14.44 -18.47 -20.27
CA THR A 229 14.72 -17.58 -21.41
C THR A 229 15.32 -16.27 -20.93
N GLN A 230 15.98 -15.53 -21.83
CA GLN A 230 16.39 -14.17 -21.53
C GLN A 230 15.20 -13.22 -21.38
N PHE A 231 15.38 -12.12 -20.65
CA PHE A 231 14.44 -11.00 -20.59
C PHE A 231 15.13 -9.66 -20.85
N GLY A 232 14.34 -8.63 -21.17
CA GLY A 232 14.76 -7.28 -21.54
C GLY A 232 13.74 -6.21 -21.10
N GLY A 233 13.97 -4.94 -21.46
CA GLY A 233 13.03 -3.82 -21.25
C GLY A 233 13.13 -3.14 -19.88
N GLU A 234 13.47 -3.89 -18.83
CA GLU A 234 13.67 -3.43 -17.45
C GLU A 234 15.10 -3.72 -16.95
N GLY A 235 16.06 -3.57 -17.87
CA GLY A 235 17.35 -4.25 -17.81
C GLY A 235 17.29 -5.62 -18.50
N THR A 236 18.35 -6.41 -18.37
CA THR A 236 18.48 -7.73 -19.01
C THR A 236 18.81 -8.80 -17.97
N GLY A 237 18.49 -10.06 -18.30
CA GLY A 237 18.69 -11.18 -17.38
C GLY A 237 18.14 -12.50 -17.92
N TYR A 238 18.03 -13.49 -17.04
CA TYR A 238 17.33 -14.75 -17.30
C TYR A 238 16.12 -14.89 -16.40
N LYS A 239 15.02 -15.36 -16.98
CA LYS A 239 13.82 -15.79 -16.25
C LYS A 239 13.56 -17.26 -16.51
N CYS A 240 13.18 -17.97 -15.46
CA CYS A 240 12.69 -19.34 -15.50
C CYS A 240 11.22 -19.35 -15.07
N ALA A 241 10.37 -19.92 -15.91
CA ALA A 241 8.93 -19.94 -15.69
C ALA A 241 8.37 -21.35 -15.79
N LYS A 242 7.37 -21.65 -14.95
CA LYS A 242 6.57 -22.87 -15.03
C LYS A 242 5.10 -22.50 -15.18
N ARG A 243 4.40 -23.12 -16.13
CA ARG A 243 2.95 -23.00 -16.23
C ARG A 243 2.30 -23.54 -14.97
N HIS A 244 1.40 -22.75 -14.39
CA HIS A 244 0.67 -23.13 -13.19
C HIS A 244 -0.77 -22.61 -13.30
N ALA A 245 -1.72 -23.32 -12.72
CA ALA A 245 -3.12 -22.93 -12.69
C ALA A 245 -3.42 -22.27 -11.33
N PRO A 246 -3.15 -20.95 -11.14
CA PRO A 246 -3.39 -20.31 -9.85
C PRO A 246 -4.88 -20.36 -9.51
N VAL A 247 -5.18 -20.52 -8.22
CA VAL A 247 -6.54 -20.54 -7.69
C VAL A 247 -6.67 -19.40 -6.68
N ALA A 248 -7.69 -18.57 -6.84
CA ALA A 248 -8.01 -17.51 -5.87
C ALA A 248 -8.25 -18.12 -4.48
N GLY A 249 -7.72 -17.48 -3.44
CA GLY A 249 -7.79 -17.92 -2.05
C GLY A 249 -6.85 -19.09 -1.70
N ARG A 250 -6.16 -19.71 -2.67
CA ARG A 250 -5.19 -20.77 -2.39
C ARG A 250 -3.83 -20.19 -2.02
N THR A 251 -3.22 -20.77 -1.00
CA THR A 251 -1.90 -20.37 -0.53
C THR A 251 -0.81 -21.14 -1.28
N TYR A 252 0.22 -20.42 -1.69
CA TYR A 252 1.42 -20.95 -2.34
C TYR A 252 2.64 -20.50 -1.56
N ARG A 253 3.59 -21.40 -1.37
CA ARG A 253 4.81 -21.12 -0.63
C ARG A 253 5.99 -20.99 -1.57
N PHE A 254 6.72 -19.90 -1.41
CA PHE A 254 7.95 -19.61 -2.13
C PHE A 254 9.11 -19.66 -1.16
N MET A 255 10.19 -20.29 -1.57
CA MET A 255 11.45 -20.30 -0.82
C MET A 255 12.60 -19.96 -1.75
N ALA A 256 13.40 -18.97 -1.38
CA ALA A 256 14.63 -18.59 -2.07
C ALA A 256 15.84 -18.96 -1.19
N SER A 257 16.96 -19.33 -1.82
CA SER A 257 18.25 -19.52 -1.13
C SER A 257 19.38 -18.80 -1.85
N ILE A 258 20.37 -18.37 -1.08
CA ILE A 258 21.60 -17.71 -1.48
C ILE A 258 22.77 -18.63 -1.12
N ALA A 259 23.50 -19.12 -2.12
CA ALA A 259 24.65 -19.99 -1.93
C ALA A 259 25.87 -19.44 -2.71
N PRO A 260 26.81 -18.73 -2.05
CA PRO A 260 28.05 -18.30 -2.68
C PRO A 260 28.82 -19.48 -3.28
N VAL A 261 29.38 -19.29 -4.48
CA VAL A 261 30.19 -20.32 -5.12
C VAL A 261 31.62 -20.22 -4.60
N ALA A 262 32.12 -21.28 -3.97
CA ALA A 262 33.45 -21.29 -3.37
C ALA A 262 34.55 -20.93 -4.38
N GLY A 263 35.41 -19.98 -4.00
CA GLY A 263 36.51 -19.50 -4.85
C GLY A 263 36.09 -18.68 -6.08
N GLN A 264 34.81 -18.30 -6.22
CA GLN A 264 34.30 -17.57 -7.37
C GLN A 264 33.52 -16.32 -6.94
N ASN A 265 33.55 -15.27 -7.76
CA ASN A 265 32.73 -14.07 -7.55
C ASN A 265 31.30 -14.27 -8.09
N GLN A 266 30.65 -15.37 -7.70
CA GLN A 266 29.36 -15.82 -8.20
C GLN A 266 28.51 -16.39 -7.07
N THR A 267 27.20 -16.47 -7.27
CA THR A 267 26.28 -16.98 -6.26
C THR A 267 25.16 -17.76 -6.93
N ASP A 268 24.90 -18.97 -6.43
CA ASP A 268 23.78 -19.79 -6.87
C ASP A 268 22.52 -19.37 -6.10
N TYR A 269 21.56 -18.83 -6.85
CA TYR A 269 20.21 -18.57 -6.35
C TYR A 269 19.30 -19.72 -6.73
N SER A 270 18.65 -20.32 -5.74
CA SER A 270 17.67 -21.39 -5.97
C SER A 270 16.30 -20.98 -5.47
N VAL A 271 15.26 -21.32 -6.24
CA VAL A 271 13.86 -21.08 -5.88
C VAL A 271 13.08 -22.37 -5.89
N TRP A 272 12.32 -22.59 -4.82
CA TRP A 272 11.32 -23.65 -4.73
C TRP A 272 9.92 -23.08 -4.60
N PHE A 273 8.99 -23.72 -5.29
CA PHE A 273 7.56 -23.44 -5.23
C PHE A 273 6.86 -24.61 -4.56
N THR A 274 5.81 -24.33 -3.78
CA THR A 274 4.99 -25.35 -3.14
C THR A 274 3.52 -24.93 -3.17
N ASP A 275 2.66 -25.77 -3.75
CA ASP A 275 1.22 -25.65 -3.55
C ASP A 275 0.88 -26.24 -2.18
N THR A 276 0.42 -25.41 -1.23
CA THR A 276 0.19 -25.87 0.15
C THR A 276 -1.04 -26.77 0.28
N SER A 277 -1.92 -26.82 -0.73
CA SER A 277 -3.07 -27.71 -0.74
C SER A 277 -2.68 -29.17 -1.00
N THR A 278 -1.56 -29.39 -1.72
CA THR A 278 -1.05 -30.73 -2.02
C THR A 278 0.28 -31.04 -1.31
N ASN A 279 0.93 -30.01 -0.75
CA ASN A 279 2.30 -30.05 -0.23
C ASN A 279 3.34 -30.51 -1.28
N ALA A 280 2.99 -30.46 -2.58
CA ALA A 280 3.92 -30.76 -3.65
C ALA A 280 4.94 -29.63 -3.77
N ARG A 281 6.19 -29.92 -3.40
CA ARG A 281 7.32 -28.99 -3.51
C ARG A 281 8.14 -29.30 -4.76
N GLU A 282 8.46 -28.27 -5.51
CA GLU A 282 9.18 -28.37 -6.77
C GLU A 282 10.29 -27.32 -6.83
N LEU A 283 11.42 -27.68 -7.43
CA LEU A 283 12.44 -26.71 -7.83
C LEU A 283 11.91 -25.94 -9.05
N ILE A 284 12.01 -24.62 -9.04
CA ILE A 284 11.83 -23.81 -10.25
C ILE A 284 13.14 -23.80 -11.01
N ALA A 285 14.17 -23.14 -10.46
CA ALA A 285 15.51 -23.21 -11.01
C ALA A 285 16.58 -22.87 -9.98
N THR A 286 17.82 -23.21 -10.33
CA THR A 286 19.03 -22.64 -9.77
C THR A 286 19.71 -21.82 -10.86
N LEU A 287 19.82 -20.52 -10.64
CA LEU A 287 20.49 -19.57 -11.54
C LEU A 287 21.74 -19.00 -10.86
N ARG A 288 22.88 -19.06 -11.54
CA ARG A 288 24.15 -18.53 -11.05
C ARG A 288 24.28 -17.05 -11.37
N TYR A 289 24.02 -16.22 -10.37
CA TYR A 289 24.21 -14.78 -10.40
C TYR A 289 25.69 -14.42 -10.49
N GLN A 290 26.03 -13.46 -11.35
CA GLN A 290 27.41 -13.12 -11.72
C GLN A 290 28.08 -12.13 -10.75
N LYS A 291 27.73 -12.23 -9.45
CA LYS A 291 28.28 -11.46 -8.34
C LYS A 291 28.20 -12.28 -7.07
N ALA A 292 29.22 -12.19 -6.21
CA ALA A 292 29.19 -12.80 -4.89
C ALA A 292 28.21 -12.07 -3.95
N VAL A 293 27.28 -12.83 -3.37
CA VAL A 293 26.32 -12.39 -2.36
C VAL A 293 26.34 -13.40 -1.23
N GLN A 294 26.91 -13.02 -0.08
CA GLN A 294 27.07 -13.90 1.09
C GLN A 294 25.75 -14.11 1.86
N SER A 295 24.94 -13.07 1.90
CA SER A 295 23.62 -12.97 2.51
C SER A 295 22.90 -11.79 1.90
N ALA A 296 21.59 -11.73 2.13
CA ALA A 296 20.80 -10.52 1.93
C ALA A 296 20.35 -9.96 3.28
N ASN A 297 20.20 -8.64 3.34
CA ASN A 297 19.70 -7.91 4.50
C ASN A 297 18.32 -7.29 4.27
N TYR A 298 17.74 -7.51 3.08
CA TYR A 298 16.39 -7.11 2.72
C TYR A 298 15.70 -8.24 1.97
N ALA A 299 14.37 -8.22 2.02
CA ALA A 299 13.51 -8.94 1.10
C ALA A 299 12.25 -8.09 0.91
N ASN A 300 11.61 -8.18 -0.24
CA ASN A 300 10.32 -7.54 -0.47
C ASN A 300 9.31 -8.50 -1.10
N SER A 301 8.04 -8.08 -1.11
CA SER A 301 6.98 -8.59 -1.96
C SER A 301 6.34 -7.42 -2.69
N PHE A 302 5.68 -7.65 -3.82
CA PHE A 302 4.86 -6.61 -4.47
C PHE A 302 3.65 -7.18 -5.22
N VAL A 303 2.69 -6.31 -5.48
CA VAL A 303 1.58 -6.55 -6.41
C VAL A 303 1.68 -5.54 -7.54
N GLU A 304 1.74 -6.02 -8.77
CA GLU A 304 1.82 -5.20 -9.98
C GLU A 304 0.69 -5.54 -10.95
N ASP A 305 0.20 -4.52 -11.65
CA ASP A 305 -0.49 -4.65 -12.92
C ASP A 305 0.47 -4.32 -14.06
N TRP A 306 0.90 -5.29 -14.85
CA TRP A 306 1.93 -5.01 -15.86
C TRP A 306 1.35 -4.44 -17.16
N ALA A 307 0.03 -4.51 -17.41
CA ALA A 307 -0.50 -4.14 -18.73
C ALA A 307 -1.94 -3.59 -18.75
N THR A 308 -2.86 -4.02 -17.88
CA THR A 308 -4.27 -3.67 -18.04
C THR A 308 -4.51 -2.21 -17.66
N GLN A 309 -4.92 -1.40 -18.64
CA GLN A 309 -5.30 0.00 -18.39
C GLN A 309 -6.83 0.12 -18.25
N GLY A 310 -7.27 0.83 -17.22
CA GLY A 310 -8.65 1.33 -17.12
C GLY A 310 -8.75 2.75 -17.68
N ALA A 311 -9.97 3.27 -17.84
CA ALA A 311 -10.19 4.69 -18.18
C ALA A 311 -9.64 5.65 -17.10
N SER A 312 -9.48 5.14 -15.88
CA SER A 312 -8.68 5.67 -14.79
C SER A 312 -8.21 4.50 -13.93
N CYS A 313 -7.29 4.74 -13.00
CA CYS A 313 -6.87 3.70 -12.05
C CYS A 313 -8.05 3.19 -11.18
N LEU A 314 -9.07 4.02 -10.93
CA LEU A 314 -10.29 3.57 -10.24
C LEU A 314 -11.09 2.54 -11.06
N GLY A 315 -10.94 2.55 -12.40
CA GLY A 315 -11.50 1.55 -13.29
C GLY A 315 -10.62 0.31 -13.49
N ALA A 316 -9.40 0.30 -12.94
CA ALA A 316 -8.55 -0.90 -12.98
C ALA A 316 -9.15 -1.99 -12.07
N THR A 317 -9.05 -3.25 -12.48
CA THR A 317 -9.54 -4.37 -11.65
C THR A 317 -8.78 -4.41 -10.34
N GLN A 318 -9.50 -4.51 -9.22
CA GLN A 318 -8.86 -4.63 -7.91
C GLN A 318 -8.10 -5.97 -7.82
N ARG A 319 -6.87 -5.89 -7.33
CA ARG A 319 -5.95 -7.00 -7.16
C ARG A 319 -5.34 -6.94 -5.78
N ALA A 320 -5.49 -8.04 -5.05
CA ALA A 320 -5.07 -8.14 -3.66
C ALA A 320 -4.38 -9.49 -3.40
N GLY A 321 -3.43 -9.47 -2.46
CA GLY A 321 -2.69 -10.63 -2.04
C GLY A 321 -2.40 -10.57 -0.54
N GLN A 322 -2.44 -11.74 0.10
CA GLN A 322 -2.02 -11.93 1.49
C GLN A 322 -0.66 -12.62 1.54
N TYR A 323 0.22 -12.12 2.40
CA TYR A 323 1.59 -12.55 2.59
C TYR A 323 1.80 -12.92 4.05
N GLY A 324 2.07 -14.19 4.31
CA GLY A 324 2.13 -14.73 5.66
C GLY A 324 3.24 -15.76 5.83
N ASN A 325 3.37 -16.26 7.07
CA ASN A 325 4.34 -17.29 7.42
C ASN A 325 5.74 -16.95 6.84
N VAL A 326 6.18 -15.73 7.12
CA VAL A 326 7.42 -15.16 6.59
C VAL A 326 8.57 -15.55 7.49
N TRP A 327 9.59 -16.19 6.92
CA TRP A 327 10.76 -16.65 7.65
C TRP A 327 12.05 -16.33 6.92
N ALA A 328 13.08 -15.97 7.67
CA ALA A 328 14.43 -15.77 7.20
C ALA A 328 15.38 -16.76 7.92
N LEU A 329 16.22 -17.46 7.17
CA LEU A 329 17.26 -18.31 7.72
C LEU A 329 18.47 -17.43 8.03
N ASP A 330 18.67 -17.16 9.32
CA ASP A 330 19.75 -16.32 9.83
C ASP A 330 21.11 -16.89 9.43
N ARG A 331 21.95 -16.06 8.81
CA ARG A 331 23.27 -16.47 8.30
C ARG A 331 24.21 -16.98 9.40
N ALA A 332 24.19 -16.36 10.57
CA ALA A 332 25.17 -16.62 11.62
C ALA A 332 24.81 -17.85 12.46
N SER A 333 23.54 -17.99 12.79
CA SER A 333 23.02 -19.07 13.65
C SER A 333 22.47 -20.27 12.88
N ALA A 334 22.25 -20.13 11.57
CA ALA A 334 21.58 -21.12 10.73
C ALA A 334 20.18 -21.51 11.28
N GLN A 335 19.52 -20.60 12.00
CA GLN A 335 18.18 -20.80 12.53
C GLN A 335 17.14 -20.01 11.73
N TRP A 336 15.99 -20.62 11.50
CA TRP A 336 14.84 -19.91 10.94
C TRP A 336 14.27 -18.94 11.98
N ARG A 337 14.17 -17.66 11.60
CA ARG A 337 13.55 -16.61 12.40
C ARG A 337 12.31 -16.07 11.68
N ALA A 338 11.23 -15.91 12.43
CA ALA A 338 10.00 -15.32 11.90
C ALA A 338 10.23 -13.83 11.60
N VAL A 339 9.73 -13.36 10.46
CA VAL A 339 9.76 -11.95 10.08
C VAL A 339 8.36 -11.38 10.24
N LYS A 340 8.15 -10.62 11.32
CA LYS A 340 6.82 -10.12 11.71
C LYS A 340 6.57 -8.66 11.34
N ARG A 341 7.58 -7.93 10.87
CA ARG A 341 7.45 -6.52 10.50
C ARG A 341 7.74 -6.31 9.02
N ALA A 342 6.99 -5.40 8.43
CA ALA A 342 7.22 -4.91 7.09
C ALA A 342 6.82 -3.44 6.98
N SER A 343 7.54 -2.68 6.17
CA SER A 343 7.19 -1.32 5.80
C SER A 343 6.60 -1.29 4.39
N THR A 344 5.56 -0.49 4.16
CA THR A 344 4.87 -0.45 2.87
C THR A 344 5.42 0.64 1.96
N SER A 345 5.29 0.48 0.66
CA SER A 345 5.45 1.57 -0.29
C SER A 345 4.49 1.41 -1.46
N ALA A 346 4.17 2.52 -2.11
CA ALA A 346 3.39 2.54 -3.33
C ALA A 346 4.10 3.43 -4.34
N VAL A 347 4.11 3.02 -5.61
CA VAL A 347 4.47 3.93 -6.69
C VAL A 347 3.47 5.08 -6.64
N TYR A 348 3.97 6.31 -6.54
CA TYR A 348 3.19 7.54 -6.63
C TYR A 348 4.12 8.64 -7.14
N THR A 349 4.65 8.41 -8.34
CA THR A 349 5.67 9.24 -8.96
C THR A 349 5.12 9.78 -10.27
N PRO A 350 5.10 11.11 -10.48
CA PRO A 350 4.61 11.72 -11.71
C PRO A 350 5.27 11.20 -13.00
N ASP A 351 6.49 10.70 -12.93
CA ASP A 351 7.23 10.17 -14.08
C ASP A 351 6.82 8.74 -14.48
N HIS A 352 6.06 8.02 -13.64
CA HIS A 352 5.71 6.61 -13.87
C HIS A 352 4.27 6.40 -14.38
N ASN A 353 3.52 7.46 -14.70
CA ASN A 353 2.11 7.39 -15.11
C ASN A 353 1.16 6.67 -14.10
N GLU A 354 1.63 6.51 -12.87
CA GLU A 354 0.96 5.79 -11.78
C GLU A 354 0.71 6.73 -10.60
N VAL A 355 0.08 7.89 -10.86
CA VAL A 355 -0.27 8.87 -9.82
C VAL A 355 -1.66 8.56 -9.27
N CYS A 356 -1.79 7.46 -8.52
CA CYS A 356 -3.05 7.04 -7.90
C CYS A 356 -2.91 6.62 -6.45
N SER A 357 -3.98 6.75 -5.67
CA SER A 357 -4.01 6.39 -4.24
C SER A 357 -4.97 5.23 -3.96
N ASN A 358 -5.32 4.46 -5.00
CA ASN A 358 -6.18 3.29 -4.92
C ASN A 358 -5.43 2.04 -4.47
N TYR A 359 -4.71 2.17 -3.36
CA TYR A 359 -4.07 1.08 -2.67
C TYR A 359 -4.39 1.06 -1.17
N GLN A 360 -4.34 -0.13 -0.58
CA GLN A 360 -4.53 -0.35 0.85
C GLN A 360 -3.53 -1.37 1.37
N PHE A 361 -3.07 -1.11 2.59
CA PHE A 361 -2.19 -1.98 3.34
C PHE A 361 -2.84 -2.29 4.69
N SER A 362 -2.83 -3.57 5.09
CA SER A 362 -3.47 -4.01 6.33
C SER A 362 -2.87 -5.33 6.82
N VAL A 363 -3.27 -5.74 8.03
CA VAL A 363 -3.05 -7.10 8.52
C VAL A 363 -4.39 -7.80 8.59
N VAL A 364 -4.51 -8.97 7.96
CA VAL A 364 -5.73 -9.78 7.93
C VAL A 364 -5.35 -11.22 8.23
N ASN A 365 -6.03 -11.85 9.21
CA ASN A 365 -5.82 -13.25 9.59
C ASN A 365 -4.34 -13.62 9.88
N GLY A 366 -3.61 -12.73 10.56
CA GLY A 366 -2.19 -12.94 10.87
C GLY A 366 -1.26 -12.89 9.64
N ARG A 367 -1.70 -12.27 8.54
CA ARG A 367 -0.93 -12.07 7.31
C ARG A 367 -0.93 -10.60 6.92
N PHE A 368 0.15 -10.15 6.31
CA PHE A 368 0.18 -8.85 5.66
C PHE A 368 -0.75 -8.92 4.45
N ARG A 369 -1.46 -7.84 4.16
CA ARG A 369 -2.32 -7.73 2.98
C ARG A 369 -2.01 -6.45 2.23
N MET A 370 -1.82 -6.61 0.92
CA MET A 370 -1.70 -5.53 -0.06
C MET A 370 -2.88 -5.60 -1.03
N SER A 371 -3.45 -4.46 -1.38
CA SER A 371 -4.47 -4.34 -2.43
C SER A 371 -4.22 -3.08 -3.24
N THR A 372 -4.35 -3.16 -4.56
CA THR A 372 -4.29 -2.03 -5.50
C THR A 372 -5.36 -2.18 -6.57
N GLY A 373 -5.75 -1.09 -7.22
CA GLY A 373 -6.81 -1.10 -8.24
C GLY A 373 -8.21 -0.88 -7.66
N GLY A 374 -9.15 -0.52 -8.53
CA GLY A 374 -10.54 -0.32 -8.16
C GLY A 374 -10.73 0.84 -7.17
N HIS A 375 -11.71 0.67 -6.28
CA HIS A 375 -12.03 1.63 -5.22
C HIS A 375 -11.34 1.32 -3.89
N ALA A 376 -10.26 0.53 -3.88
CA ALA A 376 -9.45 0.25 -2.71
C ALA A 376 -8.57 1.46 -2.35
N VAL A 377 -9.20 2.61 -2.09
CA VAL A 377 -8.49 3.87 -1.79
C VAL A 377 -8.08 3.90 -0.32
N GLY A 378 -6.80 4.16 -0.11
CA GLY A 378 -6.19 4.27 1.21
C GLY A 378 -5.46 5.59 1.37
N GLN A 379 -4.84 5.77 2.53
CA GLN A 379 -4.12 7.01 2.83
C GLN A 379 -3.00 7.22 1.79
N PRO A 380 -2.99 8.36 1.09
CA PRO A 380 -2.02 8.61 0.04
C PRO A 380 -0.61 8.71 0.65
N LEU A 381 0.30 7.92 0.08
CA LEU A 381 1.72 7.96 0.37
C LEU A 381 2.43 8.98 -0.52
N ASN A 382 3.65 9.34 -0.13
CA ASN A 382 4.58 10.14 -0.93
C ASN A 382 4.16 11.60 -1.19
N LEU A 383 3.14 12.11 -0.50
CA LEU A 383 2.76 13.52 -0.54
C LEU A 383 3.79 14.43 0.17
N PRO A 384 3.78 15.74 -0.11
CA PRO A 384 4.57 16.72 0.63
C PRO A 384 4.28 16.63 2.14
N ASN A 385 5.32 16.44 2.95
CA ASN A 385 5.22 16.27 4.42
C ASN A 385 4.28 15.14 4.89
N GLY A 386 3.86 14.25 3.98
CA GLY A 386 3.03 13.08 4.29
C GLY A 386 3.85 11.82 4.57
N PRO A 387 3.19 10.74 4.99
CA PRO A 387 3.87 9.46 5.19
C PRO A 387 4.46 8.96 3.86
N LYS A 388 5.66 8.39 3.94
CA LYS A 388 6.29 7.66 2.83
C LYS A 388 6.04 6.15 2.91
N SER A 389 5.62 5.67 4.09
CA SER A 389 5.40 4.26 4.39
C SER A 389 4.43 4.10 5.55
N PHE A 390 3.75 2.96 5.63
CA PHE A 390 3.07 2.48 6.82
C PHE A 390 3.75 1.22 7.36
N PRO A 391 4.16 1.20 8.64
CA PRO A 391 4.65 -0.02 9.26
C PRO A 391 3.48 -0.97 9.52
N LEU A 392 3.67 -2.25 9.20
CA LEU A 392 2.76 -3.33 9.56
C LEU A 392 3.50 -4.30 10.49
N THR A 393 2.80 -4.81 11.50
CA THR A 393 3.31 -5.83 12.41
C THR A 393 2.31 -6.96 12.54
N LEU A 394 2.75 -8.20 12.32
CA LEU A 394 1.97 -9.41 12.57
C LEU A 394 1.95 -9.73 14.07
N PRO A 395 0.85 -10.31 14.58
CA PRO A 395 0.75 -10.74 15.97
C PRO A 395 1.82 -11.77 16.37
#